data_AF-A0A6G7A6E3-F1
#
_entry.id   AF-A0A6G7A6E3-F1
#
_cell.length_a   1.000
_cell.length_b   1.000
_cell.length_c   1.000
_cell.angle_alpha   90.00
_cell.angle_beta   90.00
_cell.angle_gamma   90.00
#
_symmetry.space_group_name_H-M   'P 1'
#
loop_
_entity.id
_entity.type
_entity.pdbx_description
1 polymer ?
#
loop_
_entity_poly.entity_id
_entity_poly.type
_entity_poly.pdbx_seq_one_letter_code
_entity_poly.pdbx_strand_id
1 'polypeptide(L)'
;MSEQHDTNADWPPAGCPPLAWPDLPDQATRLAWYRAAIGAYGALWEGHINEPELTPVSEDALQALEQRLGCPLPPALRDYHRQLGVLSLAETLCSVEPGDISIQPLLEAYPGIVEIDEQYLDLALAQRLVAFGDYLGNGNLFCFERDTGAVYYFDHDSGMALTPFFDSPQDYLDALMLLCLAEVHDDDDGVEALISQRYGEDLLRKWRY
;
A
#
# COMPACT_ATOMS: atom_id res chain seq x y z
N MET A 1 24.32 -38.25 -4.90
CA MET A 1 24.68 -37.20 -3.93
C MET A 1 24.16 -35.92 -4.53
N SER A 2 22.93 -35.55 -4.17
CA SER A 2 22.31 -34.32 -4.64
C SER A 2 22.78 -33.21 -3.72
N GLU A 3 23.58 -32.30 -4.24
CA GLU A 3 24.01 -31.11 -3.50
C GLU A 3 22.77 -30.24 -3.22
N GLN A 4 22.52 -30.05 -1.93
CA GLN A 4 21.49 -29.18 -1.40
C GLN A 4 21.87 -27.73 -1.71
N HIS A 5 20.86 -26.94 -2.08
CA HIS A 5 20.93 -25.50 -2.26
C HIS A 5 21.63 -24.84 -1.06
N ASP A 6 22.73 -24.14 -1.30
CA ASP A 6 23.20 -23.10 -0.38
C ASP A 6 22.26 -21.91 -0.55
N THR A 7 21.34 -21.79 0.40
CA THR A 7 20.62 -20.54 0.68
C THR A 7 21.64 -19.41 0.87
N ASN A 8 21.44 -18.33 0.12
CA ASN A 8 22.26 -17.14 0.00
C ASN A 8 22.86 -16.70 1.36
N ALA A 9 24.14 -17.00 1.62
CA ALA A 9 24.78 -16.78 2.93
C ALA A 9 24.90 -15.29 3.32
N ASP A 10 24.65 -14.38 2.37
CA ASP A 10 24.68 -12.92 2.53
C ASP A 10 23.28 -12.28 2.52
N TRP A 11 22.24 -13.04 2.90
CA TRP A 11 20.87 -12.56 3.01
C TRP A 11 20.50 -12.19 4.47
N PRO A 12 19.76 -11.10 4.73
CA PRO A 12 19.20 -10.13 3.79
C PRO A 12 20.27 -9.28 3.10
N PRO A 13 19.97 -8.67 1.92
CA PRO A 13 20.95 -7.96 1.13
C PRO A 13 21.58 -6.79 1.91
N ALA A 14 22.82 -6.45 1.56
CA ALA A 14 23.53 -5.36 2.23
C ALA A 14 22.74 -4.04 2.18
N GLY A 15 22.56 -3.40 3.35
CA GLY A 15 21.76 -2.18 3.46
C GLY A 15 20.26 -2.41 3.63
N CYS A 16 19.79 -3.66 3.71
CA CYS A 16 18.43 -4.00 4.10
C CYS A 16 18.14 -3.45 5.51
N PRO A 17 17.06 -2.66 5.69
CA PRO A 17 16.60 -2.26 7.00
C PRO A 17 16.20 -3.47 7.87
N PRO A 18 16.34 -3.38 9.20
CA PRO A 18 15.79 -4.41 10.09
C PRO A 18 14.26 -4.44 10.01
N LEU A 19 13.66 -5.61 10.25
CA LEU A 19 12.22 -5.74 10.46
C LEU A 19 11.83 -5.18 11.84
N ALA A 20 11.70 -3.86 11.90
CA ALA A 20 11.29 -3.12 13.09
C ALA A 20 10.75 -1.75 12.69
N TRP A 21 9.91 -1.16 13.54
CA TRP A 21 9.49 0.22 13.36
C TRP A 21 10.69 1.18 13.44
N PRO A 22 11.00 1.94 12.38
CA PRO A 22 12.07 2.93 12.41
C PRO A 22 11.66 4.20 13.17
N ASP A 23 12.66 4.99 13.57
CA ASP A 23 12.45 6.39 13.97
C ASP A 23 12.44 7.27 12.71
N LEU A 24 11.30 7.91 12.43
CA LEU A 24 11.04 8.69 11.21
C LEU A 24 10.68 10.13 11.56
N PRO A 25 11.65 10.95 12.00
CA PRO A 25 11.41 12.30 12.49
C PRO A 25 10.93 13.28 11.41
N ASP A 26 11.23 12.97 10.14
CA ASP A 26 10.85 13.79 8.99
C ASP A 26 10.60 12.95 7.72
N GLN A 27 10.04 13.61 6.72
CA GLN A 27 9.67 12.97 5.45
C GLN A 27 10.89 12.51 4.64
N ALA A 28 12.04 13.18 4.76
CA ALA A 28 13.25 12.79 4.05
C ALA A 28 13.79 11.45 4.58
N THR A 29 13.78 11.28 5.91
CA THR A 29 14.18 10.04 6.58
C THR A 29 13.22 8.90 6.24
N ARG A 30 11.91 9.17 6.21
CA ARG A 30 10.89 8.20 5.77
C ARG A 30 11.11 7.73 4.34
N LEU A 31 11.29 8.64 3.39
CA LEU A 31 11.51 8.27 1.99
C LEU A 31 12.85 7.55 1.76
N ALA A 32 13.88 7.86 2.54
CA ALA A 32 15.13 7.11 2.53
C ALA A 32 14.93 5.68 3.02
N TRP A 33 14.16 5.49 4.10
CA TRP A 33 13.80 4.17 4.60
C TRP A 33 12.94 3.38 3.60
N TYR A 34 11.94 4.02 2.98
CA TYR A 34 11.13 3.42 1.92
C TYR A 34 12.01 2.93 0.78
N ARG A 35 12.92 3.77 0.28
CA ARG A 35 13.85 3.37 -0.79
C ARG A 35 14.71 2.18 -0.40
N ALA A 36 15.17 2.09 0.85
CA ALA A 36 15.96 0.96 1.32
C ALA A 36 15.12 -0.34 1.44
N ALA A 37 13.89 -0.25 1.96
CA ALA A 37 12.96 -1.38 2.02
C ALA A 37 12.59 -1.88 0.62
N ILE A 38 12.22 -0.98 -0.28
CA ILE A 38 11.92 -1.28 -1.68
C ILE A 38 13.12 -1.90 -2.39
N GLY A 39 14.33 -1.38 -2.17
CA GLY A 39 15.54 -1.94 -2.78
C GLY A 39 15.84 -3.35 -2.28
N ALA A 40 15.65 -3.61 -0.99
CA ALA A 40 15.81 -4.96 -0.43
C ALA A 40 14.73 -5.92 -0.94
N TYR A 41 13.48 -5.46 -1.04
CA TYR A 41 12.38 -6.21 -1.64
C TYR A 41 12.65 -6.49 -3.12
N GLY A 42 13.19 -5.53 -3.87
CA GLY A 42 13.58 -5.72 -5.26
C GLY A 42 14.61 -6.81 -5.47
N ALA A 43 15.59 -6.93 -4.57
CA ALA A 43 16.56 -8.02 -4.61
C ALA A 43 15.92 -9.41 -4.43
N LEU A 44 14.77 -9.52 -3.76
CA LEU A 44 14.02 -10.78 -3.65
C LEU A 44 13.41 -11.20 -5.00
N TRP A 45 13.04 -10.20 -5.81
CA TRP A 45 12.34 -10.36 -7.08
C TRP A 45 13.25 -10.12 -8.30
N GLU A 46 14.58 -10.11 -8.13
CA GLU A 46 15.53 -9.78 -9.20
C GLU A 46 15.30 -10.68 -10.44
N GLY A 47 15.04 -10.04 -11.58
CA GLY A 47 14.77 -10.73 -12.86
C GLY A 47 13.34 -11.29 -12.99
N HIS A 48 12.46 -11.03 -12.03
CA HIS A 48 11.04 -11.35 -12.11
C HIS A 48 10.25 -10.19 -12.75
N ILE A 49 9.13 -10.49 -13.43
CA ILE A 49 8.28 -9.47 -14.06
C ILE A 49 7.63 -8.50 -13.04
N ASN A 50 7.59 -8.89 -11.77
CA ASN A 50 7.04 -8.09 -10.67
C ASN A 50 8.13 -7.37 -9.87
N GLU A 51 9.37 -7.33 -10.37
CA GLU A 51 10.45 -6.60 -9.72
C GLU A 51 10.05 -5.12 -9.50
N PRO A 52 10.11 -4.60 -8.26
CA PRO A 52 9.79 -3.21 -7.96
C PRO A 52 10.76 -2.25 -8.64
N GLU A 53 10.26 -1.46 -9.59
CA GLU A 53 11.04 -0.43 -10.27
C GLU A 53 10.70 0.97 -9.78
N LEU A 54 11.73 1.79 -9.52
CA LEU A 54 11.57 3.21 -9.24
C LEU A 54 11.08 3.95 -10.49
N THR A 55 9.84 4.42 -10.46
CA THR A 55 9.20 5.19 -11.53
C THR A 55 8.64 6.52 -11.02
N PRO A 56 9.50 7.45 -10.54
CA PRO A 56 9.07 8.75 -10.02
C PRO A 56 8.12 9.49 -10.98
N VAL A 57 7.02 9.98 -10.44
CA VAL A 57 5.96 10.65 -11.21
C VAL A 57 6.20 12.17 -11.26
N SER A 58 5.94 12.78 -12.41
CA SER A 58 6.11 14.23 -12.60
C SER A 58 5.06 15.05 -11.83
N GLU A 59 5.42 16.27 -11.46
CA GLU A 59 4.48 17.22 -10.82
C GLU A 59 3.26 17.49 -11.70
N ASP A 60 3.44 17.58 -13.03
CA ASP A 60 2.34 17.80 -13.98
C ASP A 60 1.35 16.63 -13.99
N ALA A 61 1.85 15.39 -13.94
CA ALA A 61 1.00 14.20 -13.89
C ALA A 61 0.23 14.11 -12.55
N LEU A 62 0.90 14.42 -11.42
CA LEU A 62 0.24 14.49 -10.12
C LEU A 62 -0.83 15.58 -10.08
N GLN A 63 -0.55 16.76 -10.64
CA GLN A 63 -1.52 17.85 -10.71
C GLN A 63 -2.71 17.49 -11.62
N ALA A 64 -2.45 16.84 -12.76
CA ALA A 64 -3.51 16.36 -13.65
C ALA A 64 -4.42 15.33 -12.96
N LEU A 65 -3.84 14.41 -12.18
CA LEU A 65 -4.59 13.47 -11.36
C LEU A 65 -5.47 14.19 -10.34
N GLU A 66 -4.93 15.11 -9.55
CA GLU A 66 -5.70 15.85 -8.53
C GLU A 66 -6.83 16.68 -9.15
N GLN A 67 -6.60 17.26 -10.32
CA GLN A 67 -7.65 17.95 -11.08
C GLN A 67 -8.76 16.98 -11.53
N ARG A 68 -8.39 15.78 -12.00
CA ARG A 68 -9.36 14.74 -12.38
C ARG A 68 -10.14 14.23 -11.17
N LEU A 69 -9.47 14.02 -10.04
CA LEU A 69 -10.12 13.60 -8.80
C LEU A 69 -11.02 14.70 -8.24
N GLY A 70 -10.66 15.98 -8.42
CA GLY A 70 -11.33 17.11 -7.79
C GLY A 70 -10.90 17.35 -6.33
N CYS A 71 -9.79 16.74 -5.91
CA CYS A 71 -9.19 16.91 -4.58
C CYS A 71 -7.66 16.72 -4.65
N PRO A 72 -6.89 17.28 -3.71
CA PRO A 72 -5.46 16.96 -3.62
C PRO A 72 -5.26 15.51 -3.20
N LEU A 73 -4.10 14.94 -3.56
CA LEU A 73 -3.64 13.69 -2.94
C LEU A 73 -3.18 13.99 -1.51
N PRO A 74 -3.35 13.04 -0.58
CA PRO A 74 -2.71 13.11 0.73
C PRO A 74 -1.19 13.33 0.57
N PRO A 75 -0.56 14.26 1.31
CA PRO A 75 0.82 14.68 1.07
C PRO A 75 1.84 13.54 1.03
N ALA A 76 1.72 12.55 1.93
CA ALA A 76 2.60 11.40 1.97
C ALA A 76 2.50 10.52 0.70
N LEU A 77 1.28 10.32 0.19
CA LEU A 77 1.03 9.56 -1.03
C LEU A 77 1.54 10.33 -2.26
N ARG A 78 1.31 11.64 -2.31
CA ARG A 78 1.85 12.52 -3.36
C ARG A 78 3.39 12.44 -3.41
N ASP A 79 4.03 12.58 -2.25
CA ASP A 79 5.49 12.52 -2.13
C ASP A 79 6.06 11.17 -2.51
N TYR A 80 5.37 10.10 -2.13
CA TYR A 80 5.72 8.73 -2.49
C TYR A 80 5.75 8.56 -4.02
N HIS A 81 4.66 8.90 -4.73
CA HIS A 81 4.62 8.77 -6.18
C HIS A 81 5.66 9.68 -6.85
N ARG A 82 5.83 10.91 -6.34
CA ARG A 82 6.80 11.86 -6.89
C ARG A 82 8.25 11.38 -6.80
N GLN A 83 8.62 10.71 -5.72
CA GLN A 83 10.03 10.39 -5.44
C GLN A 83 10.40 8.93 -5.67
N LEU A 84 9.42 8.02 -5.62
CA LEU A 84 9.64 6.58 -5.69
C LEU A 84 8.79 5.96 -6.80
N GLY A 85 7.48 6.18 -6.79
CA GLY A 85 6.55 5.71 -7.84
C GLY A 85 6.36 4.20 -7.96
N VAL A 86 6.97 3.39 -7.09
CA VAL A 86 6.88 1.92 -7.17
C VAL A 86 5.47 1.45 -6.87
N LEU A 87 4.93 0.60 -7.74
CA LEU A 87 3.56 0.11 -7.63
C LEU A 87 3.46 -1.33 -7.16
N SER A 88 4.36 -2.21 -7.61
CA SER A 88 4.38 -3.64 -7.26
C SER A 88 5.24 -3.85 -6.02
N LEU A 89 4.60 -3.99 -4.85
CA LEU A 89 5.23 -4.24 -3.56
C LEU A 89 4.68 -5.55 -2.96
N ALA A 90 4.71 -5.72 -1.64
CA ALA A 90 3.93 -6.77 -0.97
C ALA A 90 2.41 -6.61 -1.25
N GLU A 91 2.00 -5.40 -1.66
CA GLU A 91 0.68 -5.08 -2.20
C GLU A 91 0.82 -4.17 -3.43
N THR A 92 -0.24 -4.03 -4.21
CA THR A 92 -0.23 -3.18 -5.40
C THR A 92 -0.73 -1.77 -5.06
N LEU A 93 0.08 -0.76 -5.29
CA LEU A 93 -0.37 0.64 -5.30
C LEU A 93 -0.94 1.00 -6.68
N CYS A 94 -1.99 1.81 -6.70
CA CYS A 94 -2.58 2.27 -7.94
C CYS A 94 -1.71 3.31 -8.65
N SER A 95 -1.73 3.30 -9.99
CA SER A 95 -0.98 4.27 -10.81
C SER A 95 -1.58 5.68 -10.76
N VAL A 96 -0.72 6.69 -10.86
CA VAL A 96 -1.16 8.08 -11.08
C VAL A 96 -1.74 8.27 -12.49
N GLU A 97 -1.17 7.56 -13.47
CA GLU A 97 -1.63 7.61 -14.84
C GLU A 97 -2.88 6.74 -15.03
N PRO A 98 -3.82 7.13 -15.90
CA PRO A 98 -4.99 6.30 -16.21
C PRO A 98 -4.59 4.92 -16.75
N GLY A 99 -5.32 3.88 -16.33
CA GLY A 99 -5.09 2.50 -16.73
C GLY A 99 -6.02 1.55 -15.98
N ASP A 100 -5.72 0.25 -16.05
CA ASP A 100 -6.56 -0.78 -15.41
C ASP A 100 -6.53 -0.69 -13.87
N ILE A 101 -5.37 -0.34 -13.29
CA ILE A 101 -5.18 -0.16 -11.84
C ILE A 101 -4.67 1.27 -11.60
N SER A 102 -5.59 2.23 -11.51
CA SER A 102 -5.28 3.65 -11.36
C SER A 102 -5.96 4.30 -10.17
N ILE A 103 -5.35 5.36 -9.64
CA ILE A 103 -5.93 6.14 -8.54
C ILE A 103 -7.17 6.83 -9.07
N GLN A 104 -8.34 6.48 -8.52
CA GLN A 104 -9.62 6.94 -9.03
C GLN A 104 -10.71 6.86 -7.96
N PRO A 105 -11.84 7.58 -8.13
CA PRO A 105 -12.96 7.50 -7.20
C PRO A 105 -13.41 6.04 -7.02
N LEU A 106 -13.78 5.65 -5.80
CA LEU A 106 -14.17 4.27 -5.50
C LEU A 106 -15.32 3.77 -6.41
N LEU A 107 -16.29 4.62 -6.70
CA LEU A 107 -17.41 4.30 -7.60
C LEU A 107 -16.96 4.01 -9.05
N GLU A 108 -15.82 4.55 -9.48
CA GLU A 108 -15.22 4.25 -10.77
C GLU A 108 -14.33 3.00 -10.69
N ALA A 109 -13.59 2.83 -9.60
CA ALA A 109 -12.75 1.65 -9.35
C ALA A 109 -13.56 0.35 -9.23
N TYR A 110 -14.73 0.43 -8.60
CA TYR A 110 -15.63 -0.70 -8.43
C TYR A 110 -17.08 -0.31 -8.80
N PRO A 111 -17.46 -0.35 -10.08
CA PRO A 111 -18.80 0.04 -10.53
C PRO A 111 -19.94 -0.80 -9.92
N GLY A 112 -19.65 -2.05 -9.51
CA GLY A 112 -20.60 -2.94 -8.84
C GLY A 112 -21.01 -2.49 -7.44
N ILE A 113 -20.39 -1.43 -6.90
CA ILE A 113 -20.69 -0.90 -5.56
C ILE A 113 -22.16 -0.50 -5.40
N VAL A 114 -22.83 -0.15 -6.50
CA VAL A 114 -24.26 0.22 -6.52
C VAL A 114 -25.21 -0.95 -6.27
N GLU A 115 -24.70 -2.18 -6.36
CA GLU A 115 -25.47 -3.41 -6.09
C GLU A 115 -25.34 -3.87 -4.65
N ILE A 116 -24.42 -3.28 -3.87
CA ILE A 116 -24.25 -3.58 -2.45
C ILE A 116 -25.41 -2.97 -1.67
N ASP A 117 -26.03 -3.78 -0.82
CA ASP A 117 -27.17 -3.37 0.00
C ASP A 117 -26.78 -2.23 0.97
N GLU A 118 -27.67 -1.24 1.09
CA GLU A 118 -27.47 -0.04 1.93
C GLU A 118 -27.25 -0.36 3.41
N GLN A 119 -27.64 -1.54 3.88
CA GLN A 119 -27.35 -1.98 5.25
C GLN A 119 -25.87 -2.31 5.48
N TYR A 120 -25.11 -2.59 4.41
CA TYR A 120 -23.70 -2.97 4.47
C TYR A 120 -22.76 -1.88 3.92
N LEU A 121 -23.32 -0.84 3.28
CA LEU A 121 -22.56 0.22 2.63
C LEU A 121 -23.16 1.60 2.93
N ASP A 122 -22.34 2.47 3.53
CA ASP A 122 -22.60 3.91 3.52
C ASP A 122 -22.21 4.50 2.16
N LEU A 123 -23.18 4.67 1.27
CA LEU A 123 -22.95 5.22 -0.07
C LEU A 123 -22.43 6.67 -0.03
N ALA A 124 -22.83 7.47 0.97
CA ALA A 124 -22.38 8.85 1.08
C ALA A 124 -20.89 8.91 1.44
N LEU A 125 -20.43 7.98 2.30
CA LEU A 125 -19.01 7.77 2.54
C LEU A 125 -18.31 7.28 1.26
N ALA A 126 -18.83 6.24 0.59
CA ALA A 126 -18.23 5.68 -0.62
C ALA A 126 -17.99 6.72 -1.73
N GLN A 127 -18.91 7.67 -1.91
CA GLN A 127 -18.78 8.78 -2.86
C GLN A 127 -17.58 9.70 -2.57
N ARG A 128 -17.13 9.72 -1.31
CA ARG A 128 -16.01 10.53 -0.84
C ARG A 128 -14.69 9.77 -0.82
N LEU A 129 -14.68 8.49 -1.21
CA LEU A 129 -13.50 7.65 -1.21
C LEU A 129 -12.81 7.64 -2.58
N VAL A 130 -11.48 7.62 -2.56
CA VAL A 130 -10.61 7.48 -3.72
C VAL A 130 -9.73 6.26 -3.49
N ALA A 131 -9.82 5.26 -4.38
CA ALA A 131 -8.99 4.07 -4.35
C ALA A 131 -7.54 4.42 -4.70
N PHE A 132 -6.59 3.89 -3.93
CA PHE A 132 -5.16 4.11 -4.14
C PHE A 132 -4.30 2.85 -3.93
N GLY A 133 -4.87 1.77 -3.40
CA GLY A 133 -4.23 0.45 -3.32
C GLY A 133 -5.20 -0.64 -3.74
N ASP A 134 -4.68 -1.63 -4.46
CA ASP A 134 -5.38 -2.84 -4.88
C ASP A 134 -4.92 -4.02 -4.03
N TYR A 135 -5.87 -4.63 -3.32
CA TYR A 135 -5.56 -5.73 -2.42
C TYR A 135 -5.52 -7.04 -3.19
N LEU A 136 -4.29 -7.46 -3.55
CA LEU A 136 -4.00 -8.75 -4.19
C LEU A 136 -4.79 -9.03 -5.48
N GLY A 137 -5.30 -8.00 -6.17
CA GLY A 137 -6.12 -8.12 -7.37
C GLY A 137 -7.45 -8.84 -7.17
N ASN A 138 -7.93 -8.96 -5.93
CA ASN A 138 -9.16 -9.69 -5.62
C ASN A 138 -10.43 -8.82 -5.66
N GLY A 139 -10.29 -7.52 -5.94
CA GLY A 139 -11.39 -6.55 -5.98
C GLY A 139 -11.61 -5.76 -4.70
N ASN A 140 -10.92 -6.11 -3.60
CA ASN A 140 -10.87 -5.27 -2.40
C ASN A 140 -9.83 -4.16 -2.58
N LEU A 141 -10.12 -2.99 -2.01
CA LEU A 141 -9.37 -1.76 -2.30
C LEU A 141 -9.03 -1.00 -1.02
N PHE A 142 -7.86 -0.40 -0.98
CA PHE A 142 -7.55 0.65 -0.02
C PHE A 142 -7.92 2.00 -0.60
N CYS A 143 -8.70 2.77 0.17
CA CYS A 143 -9.22 4.05 -0.23
C CYS A 143 -8.86 5.13 0.78
N PHE A 144 -8.52 6.34 0.34
CA PHE A 144 -8.47 7.50 1.23
C PHE A 144 -9.75 8.31 1.10
N GLU A 145 -10.19 8.91 2.19
CA GLU A 145 -11.32 9.84 2.22
C GLU A 145 -10.82 11.25 1.86
N ARG A 146 -11.52 11.92 0.94
CA ARG A 146 -11.07 13.17 0.28
C ARG A 146 -10.78 14.32 1.23
N ASP A 147 -11.55 14.47 2.30
CA ASP A 147 -11.47 15.65 3.17
C ASP A 147 -10.50 15.44 4.34
N THR A 148 -10.44 14.21 4.86
CA THR A 148 -9.68 13.86 6.07
C THR A 148 -8.37 13.16 5.76
N GLY A 149 -8.28 12.47 4.63
CA GLY A 149 -7.17 11.57 4.30
C GLY A 149 -7.23 10.23 5.02
N ALA A 150 -8.24 9.97 5.86
CA ALA A 150 -8.38 8.69 6.55
C ALA A 150 -8.50 7.54 5.55
N VAL A 151 -7.85 6.42 5.84
CA VAL A 151 -7.82 5.23 5.00
C VAL A 151 -8.92 4.28 5.41
N TYR A 152 -9.66 3.79 4.42
CA TYR A 152 -10.68 2.77 4.55
C TYR A 152 -10.30 1.56 3.70
N TYR A 153 -10.57 0.38 4.23
CA TYR A 153 -10.59 -0.84 3.46
C TYR A 153 -11.99 -1.04 2.87
N PHE A 154 -12.07 -1.14 1.56
CA PHE A 154 -13.26 -1.53 0.83
C PHE A 154 -13.24 -3.04 0.61
N ASP A 155 -14.24 -3.71 1.19
CA ASP A 155 -14.49 -5.13 1.09
C ASP A 155 -15.78 -5.36 0.29
N HIS A 156 -15.68 -6.00 -0.86
CA HIS A 156 -16.84 -6.24 -1.72
C HIS A 156 -17.56 -7.57 -1.41
N ASP A 157 -16.97 -8.46 -0.59
CA ASP A 157 -17.41 -9.84 -0.45
C ASP A 157 -17.89 -10.20 0.97
N SER A 158 -17.46 -9.46 1.99
CA SER A 158 -17.72 -9.82 3.39
C SER A 158 -18.14 -8.66 4.29
N GLY A 159 -19.23 -8.89 5.03
CA GLY A 159 -19.64 -8.03 6.15
C GLY A 159 -19.93 -6.58 5.75
N MET A 160 -19.39 -5.64 6.52
CA MET A 160 -19.48 -4.21 6.21
C MET A 160 -18.48 -3.86 5.11
N ALA A 161 -18.98 -3.23 4.04
CA ALA A 161 -18.19 -2.97 2.85
C ALA A 161 -17.10 -1.92 3.06
N LEU A 162 -17.25 -1.04 4.06
CA LEU A 162 -16.27 -0.01 4.38
C LEU A 162 -15.85 -0.12 5.84
N THR A 163 -14.56 -0.38 6.06
CA THR A 163 -13.97 -0.47 7.40
C THR A 163 -12.89 0.60 7.55
N PRO A 164 -12.95 1.49 8.57
CA PRO A 164 -11.83 2.37 8.90
C PRO A 164 -10.56 1.54 9.13
N PHE A 165 -9.45 1.97 8.53
CA PHE A 165 -8.22 1.17 8.51
C PHE A 165 -7.05 1.96 9.12
N PHE A 166 -6.65 3.07 8.51
CA PHE A 166 -5.63 3.95 9.08
C PHE A 166 -6.11 5.40 9.16
N ASP A 167 -5.48 6.19 10.02
CA ASP A 167 -5.76 7.64 10.10
C ASP A 167 -5.20 8.39 8.89
N SER A 168 -4.20 7.84 8.20
CA SER A 168 -3.60 8.46 7.02
C SER A 168 -2.96 7.44 6.06
N PRO A 169 -2.72 7.79 4.78
CA PRO A 169 -1.99 6.92 3.86
C PRO A 169 -0.50 6.83 4.20
N GLN A 170 0.01 7.72 5.07
CA GLN A 170 1.37 7.58 5.57
C GLN A 170 1.48 6.31 6.43
N ASP A 171 0.53 6.08 7.34
CA ASP A 171 0.51 4.90 8.20
C ASP A 171 0.38 3.61 7.38
N TYR A 172 -0.43 3.67 6.31
CA TYR A 172 -0.53 2.59 5.32
C TYR A 172 0.81 2.32 4.65
N LEU A 173 1.47 3.34 4.09
CA LEU A 173 2.75 3.18 3.41
C LEU A 173 3.86 2.69 4.37
N ASP A 174 3.89 3.20 5.61
CA ASP A 174 4.84 2.77 6.63
C ASP A 174 4.63 1.27 6.95
N ALA A 175 3.38 0.82 7.08
CA ALA A 175 3.06 -0.58 7.31
C ALA A 175 3.33 -1.47 6.08
N LEU A 176 3.04 -0.99 4.87
CA LEU A 176 3.34 -1.69 3.62
C LEU A 176 4.84 -1.94 3.47
N MET A 177 5.69 -0.98 3.83
CA MET A 177 7.14 -1.20 3.84
C MET A 177 7.57 -2.28 4.83
N LEU A 178 6.90 -2.40 5.98
CA LEU A 178 7.17 -3.52 6.89
C LEU A 178 6.76 -4.86 6.29
N LEU A 179 5.64 -4.94 5.57
CA LEU A 179 5.24 -6.17 4.88
C LEU A 179 6.28 -6.57 3.82
N CYS A 180 6.78 -5.62 3.04
CA CYS A 180 7.90 -5.88 2.12
C CYS A 180 9.14 -6.41 2.86
N LEU A 181 9.47 -5.83 4.02
CA LEU A 181 10.59 -6.30 4.83
C LEU A 181 10.33 -7.69 5.42
N ALA A 182 9.10 -8.01 5.80
CA ALA A 182 8.74 -9.32 6.33
C ALA A 182 9.05 -10.43 5.33
N GLU A 183 8.70 -10.22 4.05
CA GLU A 183 9.05 -11.15 2.97
C GLU A 183 10.56 -11.25 2.76
N VAL A 184 11.28 -10.13 2.84
CA VAL A 184 12.75 -10.13 2.76
C VAL A 184 13.37 -10.88 3.94
N HIS A 185 12.85 -10.74 5.15
CA HIS A 185 13.39 -11.39 6.34
C HIS A 185 12.82 -12.81 6.57
N ASP A 186 11.87 -13.26 5.75
CA ASP A 186 11.10 -14.50 5.92
C ASP A 186 10.47 -14.60 7.34
N ASP A 187 9.86 -13.49 7.80
CA ASP A 187 9.34 -13.34 9.17
C ASP A 187 7.93 -12.69 9.19
N ASP A 188 6.94 -13.46 8.74
CA ASP A 188 5.52 -13.09 8.77
C ASP A 188 5.00 -12.89 10.22
N ASP A 189 5.34 -13.80 11.14
CA ASP A 189 4.90 -13.72 12.55
C ASP A 189 5.42 -12.43 13.22
N GLY A 190 6.67 -12.04 12.91
CA GLY A 190 7.29 -10.83 13.41
C GLY A 190 6.58 -9.55 12.94
N VAL A 191 6.23 -9.46 11.64
CA VAL A 191 5.51 -8.28 11.14
C VAL A 191 4.09 -8.21 11.68
N GLU A 192 3.41 -9.35 11.82
CA GLU A 192 2.07 -9.43 12.41
C GLU A 192 2.07 -8.89 13.85
N ALA A 193 3.08 -9.28 14.65
CA ALA A 193 3.25 -8.78 16.00
C ALA A 193 3.53 -7.25 16.03
N LEU A 194 4.38 -6.75 15.13
CA LEU A 194 4.71 -5.31 15.04
C LEU A 194 3.50 -4.45 14.66
N ILE A 195 2.71 -4.88 13.67
CA ILE A 195 1.50 -4.19 13.22
C ILE A 195 0.43 -4.24 14.31
N SER A 196 0.18 -5.42 14.88
CA SER A 196 -0.83 -5.60 15.95
C SER A 196 -0.50 -4.81 17.21
N GLN A 197 0.78 -4.71 17.58
CA GLN A 197 1.19 -3.91 18.74
C GLN A 197 0.86 -2.43 18.56
N ARG A 198 0.96 -1.90 17.33
CA ARG A 198 0.76 -0.48 17.04
C ARG A 198 -0.69 -0.13 16.74
N TYR A 199 -1.37 -0.97 15.97
CA TYR A 199 -2.70 -0.69 15.42
C TYR A 199 -3.80 -1.63 15.92
N GLY A 200 -3.44 -2.66 16.69
CA GLY A 200 -4.38 -3.65 17.23
C GLY A 200 -4.55 -4.88 16.33
N GLU A 201 -4.93 -6.00 16.95
CA GLU A 201 -5.12 -7.29 16.27
C GLU A 201 -6.30 -7.27 15.28
N ASP A 202 -7.33 -6.47 15.53
CA ASP A 202 -8.50 -6.37 14.65
C ASP A 202 -8.15 -5.82 13.27
N LEU A 203 -7.24 -4.85 13.20
CA LEU A 203 -6.75 -4.31 11.94
C LEU A 203 -5.99 -5.37 11.16
N LEU A 204 -5.06 -6.07 11.81
CA LEU A 204 -4.28 -7.12 11.16
C LEU A 204 -5.19 -8.24 10.65
N ARG A 205 -6.17 -8.65 11.48
CA ARG A 205 -7.13 -9.67 11.09
C ARG A 205 -7.86 -9.25 9.82
N LYS A 206 -8.40 -8.02 9.76
CA LYS A 206 -9.08 -7.53 8.56
C LYS A 206 -8.14 -7.41 7.35
N TRP A 207 -6.85 -7.16 7.59
CA TRP A 207 -5.86 -7.08 6.54
C TRP A 207 -5.55 -8.44 5.92
N ARG A 208 -5.22 -9.45 6.74
CA ARG A 208 -4.57 -10.69 6.29
C ARG A 208 -5.47 -11.93 6.30
N TYR A 209 -6.66 -11.86 6.90
CA TYR A 209 -7.52 -13.03 7.17
C TYR A 209 -9.01 -12.78 6.92
#